data_AF-A0A950N3Z2-F1
#
_entry.id   AF-A0A950N3Z2-F1
#
_cell.length_a   1.000
_cell.length_b   1.000
_cell.length_c   1.000
_cell.angle_alpha   90.00
_cell.angle_beta   90.00
_cell.angle_gamma   90.00
#
_symmetry.space_group_name_H-M   'P 1'
#
loop_
_entity.id
_entity.type
_entity.pdbx_description
1 polymer ?
#
loop_
_entity_poly.entity_id
_entity_poly.type
_entity_poly.pdbx_seq_one_letter_code
_entity_poly.pdbx_strand_id
1 'polypeptide(L)'
;MISPIGAEGSDVREHADDVFDFIIQPAMGELGIRAYRSDHILSAGKITEQMFGSLLSDDMCIAILTFDNPNVFYELAVAQSAARPTVILIEKGKSMPFDLRDIRAIEYDFKPRAIRDRVYVRQLIEHVRSIEQSGWRAEVPFGRSLTPLGLKAENLSIYSDISSFGGEERWLDLLSGARDYFYTAGISMQRWAGRRFRNLLLEKARSGCDVRIMLVHQQNTSLVGMINETDRIGSLSEVASTIERVHATMSQLAQECEHLQVKLIRHGMLHQQFVLTERLAIARLYFYSRATSEAPILLLEKPSPVAEVLEREFETFWRCS
;
A
#
# COMPACT_ATOMS: atom_id res chain seq x y z
N MET A 1 -24.97 -6.26 -1.15
CA MET A 1 -25.91 -6.62 -0.05
C MET A 1 -25.59 -8.01 0.43
N ILE A 2 -25.48 -8.16 1.76
CA ILE A 2 -25.25 -9.39 2.50
C ILE A 2 -26.60 -9.82 3.10
N SER A 3 -27.11 -10.98 2.70
CA SER A 3 -28.46 -11.40 3.07
C SER A 3 -28.62 -12.92 3.09
N PRO A 4 -29.58 -13.45 3.85
CA PRO A 4 -29.85 -14.88 3.84
C PRO A 4 -30.13 -15.41 2.42
N ILE A 5 -29.49 -16.53 2.08
CA ILE A 5 -29.82 -17.30 0.87
C ILE A 5 -30.87 -18.35 1.29
N GLY A 6 -32.14 -17.96 1.24
CA GLY A 6 -33.27 -18.88 1.42
C GLY A 6 -33.58 -19.64 0.13
N ALA A 7 -34.38 -20.71 0.24
CA ALA A 7 -34.96 -21.35 -0.94
C ALA A 7 -35.91 -20.38 -1.67
N GLU A 8 -36.05 -20.54 -2.98
CA GLU A 8 -36.98 -19.73 -3.77
C GLU A 8 -38.42 -19.88 -3.23
N GLY A 9 -39.11 -18.75 -3.04
CA GLY A 9 -40.46 -18.72 -2.46
C GLY A 9 -40.53 -18.97 -0.94
N SER A 10 -39.41 -19.03 -0.23
CA SER A 10 -39.42 -19.05 1.25
C SER A 10 -39.62 -17.66 1.85
N ASP A 11 -40.25 -17.58 3.02
CA ASP A 11 -40.44 -16.33 3.78
C ASP A 11 -39.11 -15.57 3.98
N VAL A 12 -38.01 -16.29 4.19
CA VAL A 12 -36.67 -15.71 4.33
C VAL A 12 -36.20 -15.03 3.05
N ARG A 13 -36.51 -15.63 1.89
CA ARG A 13 -36.16 -15.06 0.58
C ARG A 13 -37.04 -13.86 0.27
N GLU A 14 -38.35 -14.00 0.40
CA GLU A 14 -39.33 -12.92 0.16
C GLU A 14 -39.02 -11.70 1.03
N HIS A 15 -38.74 -11.92 2.32
CA HIS A 15 -38.34 -10.84 3.22
C HIS A 15 -37.04 -10.14 2.81
N ALA A 16 -36.03 -10.90 2.37
CA ALA A 16 -34.79 -10.30 1.88
C ALA A 16 -35.01 -9.48 0.60
N ASP A 17 -35.89 -9.97 -0.30
CA ASP A 17 -36.30 -9.29 -1.51
C ASP A 17 -37.03 -7.97 -1.16
N ASP A 18 -37.97 -8.02 -0.22
CA ASP A 18 -38.72 -6.84 0.24
C ASP A 18 -37.82 -5.77 0.85
N VAL A 19 -36.84 -6.14 1.69
CA VAL A 19 -35.88 -5.16 2.23
C VAL A 19 -35.04 -4.54 1.12
N PHE A 20 -34.63 -5.35 0.14
CA PHE A 20 -33.86 -4.84 -0.99
C PHE A 20 -34.69 -3.85 -1.82
N ASP A 21 -35.90 -4.22 -2.21
CA ASP A 21 -36.74 -3.47 -3.14
C ASP A 21 -37.37 -2.23 -2.50
N PHE A 22 -37.82 -2.31 -1.24
CA PHE A 22 -38.52 -1.20 -0.58
C PHE A 22 -37.60 -0.26 0.21
N ILE A 23 -36.40 -0.69 0.59
CA ILE A 23 -35.49 0.09 1.45
C ILE A 23 -34.15 0.36 0.77
N ILE A 24 -33.40 -0.70 0.42
CA ILE A 24 -32.00 -0.56 -0.03
C ILE A 24 -31.91 0.06 -1.42
N GLN A 25 -32.56 -0.52 -2.41
CA GLN A 25 -32.47 -0.06 -3.80
C GLN A 25 -32.98 1.38 -3.97
N PRO A 26 -34.11 1.82 -3.35
CA PRO A 26 -34.54 3.21 -3.41
C PRO A 26 -33.55 4.17 -2.75
N ALA A 27 -32.93 3.78 -1.63
CA ALA A 27 -31.94 4.61 -0.94
C ALA A 27 -30.66 4.78 -1.76
N MET A 28 -30.12 3.69 -2.28
CA MET A 28 -28.90 3.71 -3.07
C MET A 28 -29.11 4.41 -4.41
N GLY A 29 -30.28 4.23 -5.04
CA GLY A 29 -30.66 4.93 -6.26
C GLY A 29 -30.66 6.45 -6.12
N GLU A 30 -31.12 6.99 -4.99
CA GLU A 30 -31.07 8.44 -4.71
C GLU A 30 -29.65 8.98 -4.51
N LEU A 31 -28.72 8.12 -4.09
CA LEU A 31 -27.31 8.46 -3.93
C LEU A 31 -26.49 8.21 -5.21
N GLY A 32 -27.11 7.69 -6.28
CA GLY A 32 -26.39 7.28 -7.48
C GLY A 32 -25.48 6.06 -7.27
N ILE A 33 -25.67 5.31 -6.18
CA ILE A 33 -24.90 4.12 -5.84
C ILE A 33 -25.60 2.89 -6.40
N ARG A 34 -24.84 2.02 -7.07
CA ARG A 34 -25.37 0.75 -7.58
C ARG A 34 -25.46 -0.27 -6.46
N ALA A 35 -26.68 -0.55 -6.00
CA ALA A 35 -26.94 -1.68 -5.11
C ALA A 35 -27.06 -2.98 -5.90
N TYR A 36 -26.43 -4.05 -5.41
CA TYR A 36 -26.63 -5.39 -5.93
C TYR A 36 -26.49 -6.41 -4.80
N ARG A 37 -26.92 -7.64 -5.05
CA ARG A 37 -26.81 -8.77 -4.13
C ARG A 37 -25.71 -9.71 -4.58
N SER A 38 -25.02 -10.30 -3.61
CA SER A 38 -23.89 -11.22 -3.87
C SER A 38 -24.29 -12.45 -4.68
N ASP A 39 -25.56 -12.91 -4.58
CA ASP A 39 -26.09 -14.04 -5.33
C ASP A 39 -26.50 -13.71 -6.77
N HIS A 40 -26.55 -12.43 -7.16
CA HIS A 40 -26.89 -12.00 -8.53
C HIS A 40 -25.68 -11.91 -9.48
N ILE A 41 -24.49 -12.34 -9.03
CA ILE A 41 -23.26 -12.32 -9.83
C ILE A 41 -23.26 -13.51 -10.81
N LEU A 42 -23.61 -13.26 -12.07
CA LEU A 42 -23.71 -14.25 -13.15
C LEU A 42 -22.39 -14.44 -13.92
N SER A 43 -21.25 -14.61 -13.25
CA SER A 43 -19.95 -14.85 -13.91
C SER A 43 -19.43 -16.28 -13.71
N ALA A 44 -18.74 -16.83 -14.71
CA ALA A 44 -18.13 -18.16 -14.62
C ALA A 44 -17.06 -18.22 -13.51
N GLY A 45 -17.19 -19.16 -12.57
CA GLY A 45 -16.28 -19.32 -11.42
C GLY A 45 -16.98 -19.97 -10.22
N LYS A 46 -16.25 -20.22 -9.13
CA LYS A 46 -16.88 -20.64 -7.86
C LYS A 46 -17.58 -19.44 -7.24
N ILE A 47 -18.89 -19.56 -7.00
CA ILE A 47 -19.74 -18.52 -6.39
C ILE A 47 -19.10 -17.93 -5.12
N THR A 48 -18.49 -18.79 -4.30
CA THR A 48 -17.79 -18.44 -3.06
C THR A 48 -16.60 -17.49 -3.28
N GLU A 49 -15.78 -17.69 -4.32
CA GLU A 49 -14.62 -16.83 -4.59
C GLU A 49 -15.05 -15.43 -5.07
N GLN A 50 -16.12 -15.35 -5.86
CA GLN A 50 -16.66 -14.07 -6.37
C GLN A 50 -17.33 -13.25 -5.26
N MET A 51 -18.09 -13.92 -4.40
CA MET A 51 -18.72 -13.28 -3.24
C MET A 51 -17.65 -12.71 -2.30
N PHE A 52 -16.63 -13.49 -1.93
CA PHE A 52 -15.52 -12.94 -1.12
C PHE A 52 -14.73 -11.88 -1.85
N GLY A 53 -14.48 -12.03 -3.16
CA GLY A 53 -13.86 -10.97 -3.97
C GLY A 53 -14.60 -9.64 -3.82
N SER A 54 -15.93 -9.66 -3.97
CA SER A 54 -16.79 -8.49 -3.83
C SER A 54 -16.74 -7.91 -2.42
N LEU A 55 -16.81 -8.75 -1.38
CA LEU A 55 -16.66 -8.30 0.02
C LEU A 55 -15.29 -7.67 0.31
N LEU A 56 -14.23 -8.03 -0.42
CA LEU A 56 -12.90 -7.46 -0.24
C LEU A 56 -12.67 -6.21 -1.10
N SER A 57 -13.39 -6.04 -2.21
CA SER A 57 -13.17 -4.96 -3.18
C SER A 57 -14.22 -3.86 -3.19
N ASP A 58 -15.47 -4.14 -2.80
CA ASP A 58 -16.57 -3.17 -2.87
C ASP A 58 -16.38 -1.98 -1.93
N ASP A 59 -17.03 -0.87 -2.26
CA ASP A 59 -16.93 0.38 -1.51
C ASP A 59 -17.61 0.31 -0.12
N MET A 60 -18.70 -0.45 -0.01
CA MET A 60 -19.43 -0.64 1.24
C MET A 60 -20.31 -1.90 1.21
N CYS A 61 -20.70 -2.36 2.38
CA CYS A 61 -21.64 -3.47 2.56
C CYS A 61 -22.90 -3.02 3.30
N ILE A 62 -23.99 -3.73 3.04
CA ILE A 62 -25.25 -3.60 3.78
C ILE A 62 -25.68 -5.02 4.16
N ALA A 63 -25.87 -5.29 5.46
CA ALA A 63 -26.14 -6.62 5.99
C ALA A 63 -27.50 -6.72 6.69
N ILE A 64 -28.28 -7.76 6.37
CA ILE A 64 -29.60 -8.01 6.98
C ILE A 64 -29.52 -9.14 8.02
N LEU A 65 -29.68 -8.80 9.30
CA LEU A 65 -29.51 -9.75 10.41
C LEU A 65 -30.82 -10.32 10.95
N THR A 66 -31.92 -10.23 10.20
CA THR A 66 -33.28 -10.49 10.73
C THR A 66 -33.57 -11.95 11.11
N PHE A 67 -32.93 -12.93 10.45
CA PHE A 67 -33.21 -14.36 10.63
C PHE A 67 -32.06 -15.15 11.27
N ASP A 68 -31.12 -14.48 11.95
CA ASP A 68 -29.96 -15.13 12.58
C ASP A 68 -29.21 -16.11 11.66
N ASN A 69 -29.12 -15.78 10.37
CA ASN A 69 -28.54 -16.68 9.38
C ASN A 69 -27.00 -16.75 9.53
N PRO A 70 -26.40 -17.94 9.77
CA PRO A 70 -24.96 -18.09 9.95
C PRO A 70 -24.12 -17.57 8.79
N ASN A 71 -24.60 -17.69 7.54
CA ASN A 71 -23.87 -17.22 6.37
C ASN A 71 -23.76 -15.70 6.36
N VAL A 72 -24.82 -15.00 6.75
CA VAL A 72 -24.80 -13.53 6.84
C VAL A 72 -23.80 -13.06 7.87
N PHE A 73 -23.72 -13.72 9.03
CA PHE A 73 -22.71 -13.40 10.04
C PHE A 73 -21.29 -13.67 9.55
N TYR A 74 -21.09 -14.76 8.81
CA TYR A 74 -19.79 -15.08 8.22
C TYR A 74 -19.35 -14.02 7.21
N GLU A 75 -20.22 -13.64 6.27
CA GLU A 75 -19.97 -12.60 5.27
C GLU A 75 -19.74 -11.22 5.92
N LEU A 76 -20.56 -10.86 6.93
CA LEU A 76 -20.40 -9.64 7.71
C LEU A 76 -19.01 -9.56 8.38
N ALA A 77 -18.57 -10.66 9.00
CA ALA A 77 -17.26 -10.72 9.63
C ALA A 77 -16.12 -10.54 8.62
N VAL A 78 -16.24 -11.09 7.40
CA VAL A 78 -15.25 -10.88 6.33
C VAL A 78 -15.23 -9.43 5.86
N ALA A 79 -16.40 -8.81 5.61
CA ALA A 79 -16.49 -7.41 5.23
C ALA A 79 -15.86 -6.47 6.27
N GLN A 80 -16.17 -6.71 7.55
CA GLN A 80 -15.60 -5.98 8.67
C GLN A 80 -14.08 -6.22 8.81
N SER A 81 -13.61 -7.45 8.60
CA SER A 81 -12.18 -7.78 8.61
C SER A 81 -11.43 -7.04 7.51
N ALA A 82 -12.06 -6.84 6.36
CA ALA A 82 -11.52 -6.08 5.24
C ALA A 82 -11.74 -4.55 5.36
N ALA A 83 -12.17 -4.10 6.54
CA ALA A 83 -12.47 -2.70 6.85
C ALA A 83 -13.42 -2.04 5.83
N ARG A 84 -14.39 -2.81 5.32
CA ARG A 84 -15.45 -2.25 4.49
C ARG A 84 -16.47 -1.52 5.37
N PRO A 85 -16.80 -0.25 5.08
CA PRO A 85 -17.92 0.41 5.72
C PRO A 85 -19.17 -0.46 5.59
N THR A 86 -19.83 -0.76 6.71
CA THR A 86 -20.96 -1.69 6.73
C THR A 86 -22.14 -1.10 7.49
N VAL A 87 -23.31 -1.07 6.85
CA VAL A 87 -24.57 -0.69 7.50
C VAL A 87 -25.35 -1.96 7.83
N ILE A 88 -25.82 -2.07 9.08
CA ILE A 88 -26.62 -3.21 9.54
C ILE A 88 -28.11 -2.84 9.52
N LEU A 89 -28.94 -3.74 9.00
CA LEU A 89 -30.39 -3.69 9.01
C LEU A 89 -30.94 -4.87 9.81
N ILE A 90 -31.89 -4.61 10.70
CA ILE A 90 -32.58 -5.65 11.46
C ILE A 90 -34.07 -5.32 11.61
N GLU A 91 -34.95 -6.31 11.50
CA GLU A 91 -36.38 -6.09 11.71
C GLU A 91 -36.67 -5.75 13.18
N LYS A 92 -37.55 -4.79 13.41
CA LYS A 92 -37.98 -4.38 14.75
C LYS A 92 -38.55 -5.55 15.55
N GLY A 93 -38.15 -5.62 16.81
CA GLY A 93 -38.54 -6.69 17.72
C GLY A 93 -37.65 -7.93 17.63
N LYS A 94 -36.70 -7.97 16.70
CA LYS A 94 -35.59 -8.93 16.73
C LYS A 94 -34.46 -8.40 17.61
N SER A 95 -33.70 -9.32 18.19
CA SER A 95 -32.58 -8.98 19.07
C SER A 95 -31.26 -9.01 18.30
N MET A 96 -30.41 -8.01 18.51
CA MET A 96 -29.02 -8.08 18.03
C MET A 96 -28.23 -9.16 18.79
N PRO A 97 -27.44 -10.00 18.07
CA PRO A 97 -26.52 -10.94 18.69
C PRO A 97 -25.53 -10.24 19.62
N PHE A 98 -25.08 -10.95 20.67
CA PHE A 98 -24.21 -10.40 21.72
C PHE A 98 -22.99 -9.64 21.16
N ASP A 99 -22.26 -10.26 20.23
CA ASP A 99 -21.03 -9.71 19.64
C ASP A 99 -21.24 -8.47 18.76
N LEU A 100 -22.49 -8.16 18.40
CA LEU A 100 -22.85 -7.04 17.52
C LEU A 100 -23.69 -5.96 18.23
N ARG A 101 -23.92 -6.07 19.55
CA ARG A 101 -24.79 -5.15 20.30
C ARG A 101 -24.32 -3.70 20.31
N ASP A 102 -23.02 -3.48 20.25
CA ASP A 102 -22.43 -2.13 20.26
C ASP A 102 -22.37 -1.50 18.86
N ILE A 103 -22.77 -2.24 17.82
CA ILE A 103 -22.83 -1.75 16.45
C ILE A 103 -24.20 -1.15 16.18
N ARG A 104 -24.23 0.06 15.63
CA ARG A 104 -25.47 0.72 15.23
C ARG A 104 -26.13 -0.07 14.10
N ALA A 105 -27.41 -0.38 14.28
CA ALA A 105 -28.26 -0.99 13.28
C ALA A 105 -29.46 -0.07 12.99
N ILE A 106 -29.93 -0.10 11.75
CA ILE A 106 -31.21 0.47 11.35
C ILE A 106 -32.28 -0.58 11.63
N GLU A 107 -33.16 -0.29 12.58
CA GLU A 107 -34.33 -1.12 12.89
C GLU A 107 -35.51 -0.76 11.98
N TYR A 108 -35.98 -1.72 11.18
CA TYR A 108 -37.04 -1.49 10.20
C TYR A 108 -38.30 -2.34 10.43
N ASP A 109 -39.41 -1.95 9.81
CA ASP A 109 -40.65 -2.75 9.73
C ASP A 109 -41.33 -2.49 8.38
N PHE A 110 -42.32 -3.31 8.01
CA PHE A 110 -43.10 -3.12 6.79
C PHE A 110 -44.47 -2.47 7.05
N LYS A 111 -44.58 -1.62 8.08
CA LYS A 111 -45.86 -0.95 8.36
C LYS A 111 -46.20 0.01 7.21
N PRO A 112 -47.46 0.02 6.71
CA PRO A 112 -47.83 0.83 5.54
C PRO A 112 -47.45 2.32 5.65
N ARG A 113 -47.56 2.91 6.84
CA ARG A 113 -47.14 4.30 7.08
C ARG A 113 -45.63 4.48 6.94
N ALA A 114 -44.82 3.57 7.48
CA ALA A 114 -43.37 3.68 7.43
C ALA A 114 -42.82 3.53 5.99
N ILE A 115 -43.40 2.61 5.21
CA ILE A 115 -43.08 2.43 3.78
C ILE A 115 -43.50 3.67 2.99
N ARG A 116 -44.76 4.11 3.12
CA ARG A 116 -45.28 5.30 2.43
C ARG A 116 -44.45 6.55 2.74
N ASP A 117 -44.14 6.74 4.01
CA ASP A 117 -43.36 7.88 4.47
C ASP A 117 -41.86 7.69 4.25
N ARG A 118 -41.40 6.56 3.67
CA ARG A 118 -40.00 6.24 3.32
C ARG A 118 -39.02 6.44 4.49
N VAL A 119 -39.45 6.05 5.69
CA VAL A 119 -38.70 6.31 6.94
C VAL A 119 -37.31 5.68 6.90
N TYR A 120 -37.23 4.38 6.58
CA TYR A 120 -35.97 3.64 6.62
C TYR A 120 -35.07 3.93 5.41
N VAL A 121 -35.65 4.31 4.27
CA VAL A 121 -34.89 4.81 3.12
C VAL A 121 -34.10 6.06 3.52
N ARG A 122 -34.75 7.04 4.18
CA ARG A 122 -34.07 8.26 4.64
C ARG A 122 -32.98 7.97 5.68
N GLN A 123 -33.24 7.09 6.64
CA GLN A 123 -32.25 6.70 7.64
C GLN A 123 -31.02 6.01 7.03
N LEU A 124 -31.24 5.18 6.00
CA LEU A 124 -30.15 4.53 5.26
C LEU A 124 -29.33 5.55 4.48
N ILE A 125 -29.99 6.50 3.79
CA ILE A 125 -29.32 7.61 3.10
C ILE A 125 -28.44 8.42 4.06
N GLU A 126 -28.95 8.76 5.24
CA GLU A 126 -28.19 9.49 6.26
C GLU A 126 -26.94 8.72 6.73
N HIS A 127 -27.06 7.41 6.96
CA HIS A 127 -25.91 6.57 7.31
C HIS A 127 -24.86 6.54 6.19
N VAL A 128 -25.28 6.36 4.94
CA VAL A 128 -24.33 6.31 3.81
C VAL A 128 -23.66 7.66 3.60
N ARG A 129 -24.37 8.78 3.73
CA ARG A 129 -23.76 10.12 3.70
C ARG A 129 -22.75 10.32 4.83
N SER A 130 -22.98 9.76 6.01
CA SER A 130 -21.99 9.81 7.10
C SER A 130 -20.71 9.01 6.77
N ILE A 131 -20.84 7.89 6.06
CA ILE A 131 -19.71 7.09 5.56
C ILE A 131 -18.95 7.84 4.45
N GLU A 132 -19.68 8.47 3.53
CA GLU A 132 -19.09 9.29 2.48
C GLU A 132 -18.28 10.46 3.06
N GLN A 133 -18.81 11.13 4.09
CA GLN A 133 -18.12 12.21 4.82
C GLN A 133 -16.86 11.74 5.56
N SER A 134 -16.76 10.47 5.95
CA SER A 134 -15.53 9.90 6.52
C SER A 134 -14.53 9.45 5.45
N GLY A 135 -14.84 9.66 4.16
CA GLY A 135 -14.01 9.26 3.03
C GLY A 135 -14.05 7.76 2.76
N TRP A 136 -15.18 7.09 3.01
CA TRP A 136 -15.36 5.65 2.83
C TRP A 136 -14.41 4.80 3.69
N ARG A 137 -13.92 5.37 4.80
CA ARG A 137 -13.00 4.69 5.71
C ARG A 137 -13.76 4.05 6.85
N ALA A 138 -13.42 2.79 7.13
CA ALA A 138 -13.78 2.09 8.35
C ALA A 138 -12.53 1.51 9.02
N GLU A 139 -12.64 1.21 10.30
CA GLU A 139 -11.61 0.47 11.05
C GLU A 139 -12.04 -0.99 11.23
N VAL A 140 -11.09 -1.88 11.40
CA VAL A 140 -11.37 -3.27 11.75
C VAL A 140 -11.94 -3.30 13.18
N PRO A 141 -13.18 -3.78 13.39
CA PRO A 141 -13.83 -3.70 14.71
C PRO A 141 -13.21 -4.64 15.75
N PHE A 142 -12.37 -5.60 15.32
CA PHE A 142 -11.70 -6.58 16.19
C PHE A 142 -10.42 -6.03 16.85
N GLY A 143 -9.94 -4.86 16.44
CA GLY A 143 -8.77 -4.23 17.04
C GLY A 143 -8.16 -3.13 16.16
N ARG A 144 -7.90 -1.95 16.75
CA ARG A 144 -7.41 -0.75 16.04
C ARG A 144 -6.05 -0.92 15.36
N SER A 145 -5.27 -1.92 15.75
CA SER A 145 -3.93 -2.21 15.19
C SER A 145 -3.94 -3.29 14.11
N LEU A 146 -5.11 -3.87 13.79
CA LEU A 146 -5.19 -4.94 12.80
C LEU A 146 -5.20 -4.33 11.39
N THR A 147 -4.28 -4.80 10.56
CA THR A 147 -4.30 -4.50 9.12
C THR A 147 -5.54 -5.13 8.49
N PRO A 148 -6.34 -4.37 7.72
CA PRO A 148 -7.51 -4.93 7.07
C PRO A 148 -7.17 -6.10 6.14
N LEU A 149 -8.05 -7.10 6.14
CA LEU A 149 -7.93 -8.29 5.30
C LEU A 149 -7.89 -7.90 3.82
N GLY A 150 -6.93 -8.45 3.08
CA GLY A 150 -6.76 -8.18 1.65
C GLY A 150 -6.08 -6.85 1.33
N LEU A 151 -5.77 -6.02 2.35
CA LEU A 151 -5.05 -4.77 2.16
C LEU A 151 -3.58 -5.11 1.86
N LYS A 152 -3.20 -5.01 0.59
CA LYS A 152 -1.80 -5.01 0.19
C LYS A 152 -1.22 -3.68 0.64
N ALA A 153 0.00 -3.66 1.17
CA ALA A 153 0.75 -2.42 1.27
C ALA A 153 1.01 -1.96 -0.17
N GLU A 154 0.07 -1.19 -0.75
CA GLU A 154 0.00 -0.94 -2.21
C GLU A 154 1.31 -0.38 -2.76
N ASN A 155 2.08 0.29 -1.89
CA ASN A 155 3.29 1.01 -2.25
C ASN A 155 4.55 0.51 -1.51
N LEU A 156 4.58 -0.71 -0.97
CA LEU A 156 5.78 -1.27 -0.34
C LEU A 156 5.97 -2.75 -0.71
N SER A 157 7.04 -3.01 -1.47
CA SER A 157 7.55 -4.36 -1.68
C SER A 157 8.86 -4.55 -0.90
N ILE A 158 8.96 -5.66 -0.16
CA ILE A 158 10.15 -6.02 0.61
C ILE A 158 10.78 -7.26 0.00
N TYR A 159 12.08 -7.19 -0.24
CA TYR A 159 12.90 -8.29 -0.76
C TYR A 159 13.96 -8.63 0.27
N SER A 160 14.17 -9.93 0.51
CA SER A 160 15.12 -10.42 1.51
C SER A 160 16.56 -10.01 1.21
N ASP A 161 16.90 -9.87 -0.07
CA ASP A 161 18.27 -9.68 -0.55
C ASP A 161 18.25 -9.27 -2.04
N ILE A 162 19.43 -9.10 -2.61
CA ILE A 162 19.56 -8.70 -4.02
C ILE A 162 19.10 -9.78 -5.02
N SER A 163 19.18 -11.06 -4.65
CA SER A 163 18.78 -12.17 -5.51
C SER A 163 17.26 -12.26 -5.61
N SER A 164 16.53 -12.03 -4.51
CA SER A 164 15.07 -11.96 -4.52
C SER A 164 14.53 -10.67 -5.15
N PHE A 165 15.30 -9.57 -5.09
CA PHE A 165 14.97 -8.35 -5.84
C PHE A 165 15.13 -8.54 -7.35
N GLY A 166 16.25 -9.08 -7.80
CA GLY A 166 16.52 -9.34 -9.22
C GLY A 166 17.84 -8.76 -9.71
N GLY A 167 18.19 -9.16 -10.93
CA GLY A 167 19.46 -8.83 -11.57
C GLY A 167 19.54 -7.41 -12.11
N GLU A 168 20.64 -7.15 -12.84
CA GLU A 168 20.95 -5.84 -13.41
C GLU A 168 19.87 -5.32 -14.38
N GLU A 169 19.26 -6.19 -15.19
CA GLU A 169 18.17 -5.79 -16.11
C GLU A 169 17.02 -5.12 -15.38
N ARG A 170 16.56 -5.71 -14.28
CA ARG A 170 15.46 -5.14 -13.49
C ARG A 170 15.81 -3.76 -12.94
N TRP A 171 17.06 -3.56 -12.50
CA TRP A 171 17.52 -2.25 -12.05
C TRP A 171 17.47 -1.23 -13.19
N LEU A 172 17.98 -1.59 -14.37
CA LEU A 172 17.97 -0.71 -15.54
C LEU A 172 16.54 -0.39 -15.98
N ASP A 173 15.64 -1.37 -16.00
CA ASP A 173 14.23 -1.18 -16.35
C ASP A 173 13.55 -0.19 -15.40
N LEU A 174 13.67 -0.42 -14.08
CA LEU A 174 13.09 0.46 -13.06
C LEU A 174 13.60 1.91 -13.20
N LEU A 175 14.87 2.07 -13.51
CA LEU A 175 15.55 3.37 -13.52
C LEU A 175 15.48 4.08 -14.88
N SER A 176 15.24 3.35 -15.96
CA SER A 176 14.97 3.90 -17.29
C SER A 176 13.71 4.77 -17.31
N GLY A 177 12.80 4.59 -16.35
CA GLY A 177 11.59 5.38 -16.23
C GLY A 177 11.80 6.79 -15.67
N ALA A 178 12.94 7.09 -15.04
CA ALA A 178 13.20 8.37 -14.40
C ALA A 178 13.26 9.52 -15.42
N ARG A 179 12.58 10.63 -15.12
CA ARG A 179 12.48 11.80 -16.02
C ARG A 179 12.90 13.10 -15.35
N ASP A 180 12.43 13.33 -14.13
CA ASP A 180 12.60 14.63 -13.46
C ASP A 180 13.91 14.62 -12.66
N TYR A 181 14.12 13.57 -11.88
CA TYR A 181 15.35 13.40 -11.11
C TYR A 181 15.73 11.93 -10.91
N PHE A 182 17.02 11.73 -10.69
CA PHE A 182 17.62 10.47 -10.31
C PHE A 182 18.65 10.74 -9.22
N TYR A 183 18.33 10.37 -7.99
CA TYR A 183 19.25 10.51 -6.87
C TYR A 183 19.71 9.16 -6.35
N THR A 184 21.00 9.02 -6.06
CA THR A 184 21.50 7.83 -5.38
C THR A 184 22.60 8.17 -4.39
N ALA A 185 22.60 7.47 -3.26
CA ALA A 185 23.63 7.59 -2.24
C ALA A 185 23.97 6.21 -1.68
N GLY A 186 25.23 5.98 -1.34
CA GLY A 186 25.69 4.71 -0.78
C GLY A 186 27.14 4.78 -0.28
N ILE A 187 27.62 3.67 0.26
CA ILE A 187 29.01 3.57 0.75
C ILE A 187 30.00 3.60 -0.43
N SER A 188 30.22 2.45 -1.08
CA SER A 188 31.22 2.32 -2.15
C SER A 188 30.60 2.29 -3.54
N MET A 189 29.34 1.86 -3.65
CA MET A 189 28.56 1.82 -4.89
C MET A 189 29.29 1.22 -6.10
N GLN A 190 30.15 0.21 -5.90
CA GLN A 190 31.02 -0.35 -6.95
C GLN A 190 30.28 -0.71 -8.25
N ARG A 191 29.07 -1.28 -8.15
CA ARG A 191 28.28 -1.67 -9.33
C ARG A 191 27.90 -0.49 -10.24
N TRP A 192 27.74 0.70 -9.67
CA TRP A 192 27.38 1.92 -10.40
C TRP A 192 28.49 2.39 -11.33
N ALA A 193 29.75 2.07 -11.04
CA ALA A 193 30.87 2.33 -11.93
C ALA A 193 30.92 1.39 -13.16
N GLY A 194 30.04 0.38 -13.22
CA GLY A 194 29.90 -0.51 -14.38
C GLY A 194 29.42 0.24 -15.62
N ARG A 195 29.84 -0.22 -16.81
CA ARG A 195 29.56 0.44 -18.10
C ARG A 195 28.07 0.77 -18.31
N ARG A 196 27.18 -0.16 -17.98
CA ARG A 196 25.72 0.00 -18.24
C ARG A 196 25.09 1.08 -17.36
N PHE A 197 25.40 1.10 -16.07
CA PHE A 197 24.92 2.15 -15.17
C PHE A 197 25.51 3.52 -15.53
N ARG A 198 26.79 3.60 -15.89
CA ARG A 198 27.39 4.86 -16.36
C ARG A 198 26.68 5.40 -17.61
N ASN A 199 26.38 4.52 -18.57
CA ASN A 199 25.64 4.90 -19.77
C ASN A 199 24.23 5.42 -19.42
N LEU A 200 23.51 4.73 -18.52
CA LEU A 200 22.19 5.16 -18.06
C LEU A 200 22.26 6.54 -17.37
N LEU A 201 23.23 6.76 -16.48
CA LEU A 201 23.40 8.05 -15.79
C LEU A 201 23.64 9.20 -16.78
N LEU A 202 24.50 8.99 -17.78
CA LEU A 202 24.75 9.98 -18.83
C LEU A 202 23.51 10.20 -19.72
N GLU A 203 22.82 9.13 -20.10
CA GLU A 203 21.58 9.21 -20.88
C GLU A 203 20.55 10.08 -20.16
N LYS A 204 20.33 9.83 -18.86
CA LYS A 204 19.40 10.60 -18.03
C LYS A 204 19.81 12.05 -17.88
N ALA A 205 21.07 12.30 -17.54
CA ALA A 205 21.56 13.67 -17.40
C ALA A 205 21.45 14.45 -18.73
N ARG A 206 21.76 13.82 -19.87
CA ARG A 206 21.63 14.43 -21.21
C ARG A 206 20.19 14.67 -21.63
N SER A 207 19.22 13.93 -21.08
CA SER A 207 17.80 14.19 -21.29
C SER A 207 17.23 15.29 -20.39
N GLY A 208 18.07 15.94 -19.57
CA GLY A 208 17.65 17.01 -18.65
C GLY A 208 17.17 16.54 -17.28
N CYS A 209 17.30 15.25 -16.95
CA CYS A 209 16.99 14.71 -15.63
C CYS A 209 18.07 15.16 -14.62
N ASP A 210 17.68 15.65 -13.44
CA ASP A 210 18.62 16.04 -12.39
C ASP A 210 19.23 14.80 -11.72
N VAL A 211 20.50 14.51 -12.02
CA VAL A 211 21.21 13.33 -11.53
C VAL A 211 22.17 13.72 -10.40
N ARG A 212 21.94 13.19 -9.20
CA ARG A 212 22.76 13.47 -8.02
C ARG A 212 23.27 12.20 -7.36
N ILE A 213 24.58 12.13 -7.15
CA ILE A 213 25.26 10.96 -6.63
C ILE A 213 26.03 11.34 -5.36
N MET A 214 25.84 10.60 -4.27
CA MET A 214 26.67 10.73 -3.07
C MET A 214 27.36 9.42 -2.72
N LEU A 215 28.65 9.51 -2.42
CA LEU A 215 29.42 8.40 -1.86
C LEU A 215 29.83 8.78 -0.44
N VAL A 216 29.94 7.81 0.46
CA VAL A 216 30.58 8.06 1.75
C VAL A 216 32.05 8.39 1.51
N HIS A 217 32.58 9.43 2.17
CA HIS A 217 34.01 9.74 2.09
C HIS A 217 34.83 8.60 2.73
N GLN A 218 35.97 8.24 2.15
CA GLN A 218 36.80 7.11 2.62
C GLN A 218 37.35 7.28 4.05
N GLN A 219 37.37 8.52 4.54
CA GLN A 219 37.75 8.88 5.93
C GLN A 219 36.53 9.12 6.85
N ASN A 220 35.30 8.85 6.41
CA ASN A 220 34.13 9.00 7.28
C ASN A 220 34.22 7.99 8.43
N THR A 221 34.12 8.50 9.67
CA THR A 221 34.27 7.70 10.90
C THR A 221 33.21 6.63 11.06
N SER A 222 32.06 6.74 10.39
CA SER A 222 31.00 5.72 10.47
C SER A 222 31.41 4.39 9.83
N LEU A 223 32.33 4.39 8.87
CA LEU A 223 32.75 3.18 8.15
C LEU A 223 33.30 2.11 9.10
N VAL A 224 34.01 2.52 10.15
CA VAL A 224 34.58 1.62 11.16
C VAL A 224 33.49 0.83 11.89
N GLY A 225 32.33 1.44 12.13
CA GLY A 225 31.19 0.79 12.78
C GLY A 225 30.30 -0.01 11.82
N MET A 226 30.54 0.08 10.51
CA MET A 226 29.70 -0.57 9.49
C MET A 226 30.40 -1.75 8.81
N ILE A 227 31.73 -1.83 8.90
CA ILE A 227 32.54 -2.86 8.24
C ILE A 227 33.09 -3.80 9.31
N ASN A 228 32.71 -5.06 9.23
CA ASN A 228 33.20 -6.10 10.13
C ASN A 228 34.41 -6.83 9.53
N GLU A 229 35.63 -6.39 9.84
CA GLU A 229 36.84 -7.04 9.29
C GLU A 229 37.07 -8.47 9.85
N THR A 230 36.37 -8.86 10.92
CA THR A 230 36.57 -10.18 11.57
C THR A 230 36.00 -11.35 10.76
N ASP A 231 35.00 -11.10 9.91
CA ASP A 231 34.39 -12.14 9.07
C ASP A 231 35.17 -12.43 7.77
N ARG A 232 36.19 -11.61 7.47
CA ARG A 232 37.07 -11.68 6.29
C ARG A 232 36.34 -11.54 4.95
N ILE A 233 35.16 -10.93 4.93
CA ILE A 233 34.36 -10.70 3.72
C ILE A 233 34.70 -9.36 3.07
N GLY A 234 35.07 -8.36 3.88
CA GLY A 234 35.58 -7.09 3.40
C GLY A 234 36.47 -6.41 4.43
N SER A 235 37.33 -5.52 3.95
CA SER A 235 38.20 -4.69 4.79
C SER A 235 37.92 -3.20 4.60
N LEU A 236 38.22 -2.41 5.63
CA LEU A 236 38.08 -0.96 5.59
C LEU A 236 38.95 -0.35 4.48
N SER A 237 40.14 -0.90 4.26
CA SER A 237 41.08 -0.46 3.23
C SER A 237 40.57 -0.74 1.81
N GLU A 238 39.99 -1.91 1.55
CA GLU A 238 39.38 -2.25 0.26
C GLU A 238 38.16 -1.38 -0.05
N VAL A 239 37.32 -1.13 0.97
CA VAL A 239 36.16 -0.25 0.83
C VAL A 239 36.61 1.18 0.55
N ALA A 240 37.61 1.69 1.28
CA ALA A 240 38.19 3.01 1.05
C ALA A 240 38.76 3.16 -0.38
N SER A 241 39.55 2.19 -0.84
CA SER A 241 40.09 2.18 -2.21
C SER A 241 38.98 2.13 -3.27
N THR A 242 37.91 1.37 -2.99
CA THR A 242 36.75 1.29 -3.88
C THR A 242 36.00 2.61 -3.95
N ILE A 243 35.78 3.28 -2.81
CA ILE A 243 35.19 4.63 -2.75
C ILE A 243 35.97 5.60 -3.62
N GLU A 244 37.30 5.66 -3.47
CA GLU A 244 38.15 6.57 -4.25
C GLU A 244 38.05 6.33 -5.75
N ARG A 245 38.11 5.05 -6.17
CA ARG A 245 37.98 4.66 -7.58
C ARG A 245 36.61 5.01 -8.16
N VAL A 246 35.54 4.73 -7.42
CA VAL A 246 34.17 5.01 -7.87
C VAL A 246 33.92 6.51 -7.90
N HIS A 247 34.39 7.25 -6.90
CA HIS A 247 34.31 8.71 -6.87
C HIS A 247 35.04 9.36 -8.05
N ALA A 248 36.26 8.92 -8.37
CA ALA A 248 36.99 9.41 -9.53
C ALA A 248 36.22 9.16 -10.84
N THR A 249 35.64 7.96 -10.98
CA THR A 249 34.83 7.60 -12.15
C THR A 249 33.58 8.47 -12.28
N MET A 250 32.84 8.68 -11.18
CA MET A 250 31.62 9.51 -11.16
C MET A 250 31.95 10.99 -11.37
N SER A 251 33.05 11.47 -10.81
CA SER A 251 33.51 12.86 -11.01
C SER A 251 33.86 13.14 -12.46
N GLN A 252 34.47 12.17 -13.16
CA GLN A 252 34.74 12.29 -14.59
C GLN A 252 33.43 12.39 -15.39
N LEU A 253 32.43 11.56 -15.07
CA LEU A 253 31.10 11.61 -15.71
C LEU A 253 30.40 12.96 -15.48
N ALA A 254 30.51 13.52 -14.27
CA ALA A 254 29.93 14.81 -13.92
C ALA A 254 30.53 15.97 -14.73
N GLN A 255 31.80 15.87 -15.14
CA GLN A 255 32.42 16.86 -16.01
C GLN A 255 31.85 16.85 -17.44
N GLU A 256 31.22 15.75 -17.87
CA GLU A 256 30.64 15.62 -19.21
C GLU A 256 29.22 16.19 -19.33
N CYS A 257 28.51 16.39 -18.21
CA CYS A 257 27.11 16.81 -18.22
C CYS A 257 26.73 17.65 -17.00
N GLU A 258 26.21 18.86 -17.24
CA GLU A 258 25.84 19.81 -16.19
C GLU A 258 24.74 19.28 -15.24
N HIS A 259 23.85 18.42 -15.75
CA HIS A 259 22.78 17.80 -14.96
C HIS A 259 23.24 16.60 -14.12
N LEU A 260 24.55 16.29 -14.07
CA LEU A 260 25.10 15.23 -13.24
C LEU A 260 26.05 15.81 -12.19
N GLN A 261 25.72 15.61 -10.92
CA GLN A 261 26.50 16.11 -9.79
C GLN A 261 26.91 14.99 -8.84
N VAL A 262 28.10 15.11 -8.26
CA VAL A 262 28.69 14.12 -7.35
C VAL A 262 29.22 14.81 -6.10
N LYS A 263 28.91 14.25 -4.93
CA LYS A 263 29.40 14.72 -3.63
C LYS A 263 29.91 13.58 -2.75
N LEU A 264 30.67 13.93 -1.72
CA LEU A 264 31.17 12.99 -0.71
C LEU A 264 30.57 13.31 0.66
N ILE A 265 29.95 12.32 1.29
CA ILE A 265 29.42 12.41 2.65
C ILE A 265 30.59 12.26 3.64
N ARG A 266 31.10 13.39 4.13
CA ARG A 266 32.21 13.44 5.10
C ARG A 266 31.78 13.22 6.54
N HIS A 267 30.55 13.62 6.87
CA HIS A 267 29.99 13.55 8.22
C HIS A 267 28.59 12.91 8.19
N GLY A 268 28.25 12.20 9.26
CA GLY A 268 27.00 11.44 9.39
C GLY A 268 27.15 9.97 8.98
N MET A 269 26.20 9.15 9.42
CA MET A 269 26.15 7.72 9.15
C MET A 269 25.04 7.44 8.15
N LEU A 270 25.42 6.86 7.01
CA LEU A 270 24.46 6.46 5.98
C LEU A 270 23.96 5.05 6.31
N HIS A 271 22.76 4.90 6.87
CA HIS A 271 22.24 3.59 7.29
C HIS A 271 21.68 2.74 6.13
N GLN A 272 21.56 3.33 4.94
CA GLN A 272 21.00 2.66 3.75
C GLN A 272 21.60 3.19 2.45
N GLN A 273 21.54 2.36 1.40
CA GLN A 273 21.67 2.85 0.04
C GLN A 273 20.33 3.42 -0.43
N PHE A 274 20.37 4.55 -1.13
CA PHE A 274 19.20 5.19 -1.73
C PHE A 274 19.27 5.08 -3.26
N VAL A 275 18.13 4.85 -3.89
CA VAL A 275 17.87 5.24 -5.27
C VAL A 275 16.48 5.86 -5.33
N LEU A 276 16.39 7.13 -5.72
CA LEU A 276 15.17 7.93 -5.67
C LEU A 276 14.91 8.53 -7.06
N THR A 277 13.67 8.43 -7.51
CA THR A 277 13.16 9.05 -8.75
C THR A 277 11.79 9.64 -8.49
N GLU A 278 11.20 10.38 -9.42
CA GLU A 278 9.85 10.94 -9.25
C GLU A 278 8.75 9.89 -9.02
N ARG A 279 9.02 8.63 -9.38
CA ARG A 279 8.07 7.51 -9.27
C ARG A 279 8.37 6.54 -8.13
N LEU A 280 9.63 6.44 -7.70
CA LEU A 280 10.10 5.31 -6.90
C LEU A 280 11.06 5.78 -5.80
N ALA A 281 11.07 5.06 -4.68
CA ALA A 281 12.17 5.07 -3.73
C ALA A 281 12.62 3.64 -3.44
N ILE A 282 13.90 3.36 -3.67
CA ILE A 282 14.52 2.07 -3.36
C ILE A 282 15.52 2.31 -2.23
N ALA A 283 15.31 1.62 -1.11
CA ALA A 283 16.20 1.67 0.03
C ALA A 283 16.78 0.28 0.29
N ARG A 284 18.11 0.17 0.37
CA ARG A 284 18.77 -1.04 0.86
C ARG A 284 19.34 -0.79 2.24
N LEU A 285 18.82 -1.50 3.24
CA LEU A 285 19.16 -1.25 4.64
C LEU A 285 20.48 -1.96 5.01
N TYR A 286 21.48 -1.23 5.46
CA TYR A 286 22.77 -1.79 5.85
C TYR A 286 22.69 -2.41 7.27
N PHE A 287 21.87 -3.46 7.45
CA PHE A 287 21.65 -4.16 8.73
C PHE A 287 22.86 -4.99 9.18
N TYR A 288 24.01 -4.35 9.44
CA TYR A 288 25.29 -4.96 9.85
C TYR A 288 25.51 -6.36 9.24
N SER A 289 25.11 -6.50 7.97
CA SER A 289 24.99 -7.80 7.32
C SER A 289 26.37 -8.21 6.85
N ARG A 290 26.64 -9.51 6.79
CA ARG A 290 27.92 -10.05 6.30
C ARG A 290 28.31 -9.46 4.93
N ALA A 291 27.35 -9.23 4.05
CA ALA A 291 27.56 -8.52 2.80
C ALA A 291 26.38 -7.62 2.45
N THR A 292 26.64 -6.52 1.75
CA THR A 292 25.58 -5.61 1.24
C THR A 292 24.67 -6.27 0.19
N SER A 293 25.02 -7.44 -0.34
CA SER A 293 24.14 -8.23 -1.22
C SER A 293 23.06 -8.99 -0.45
N GLU A 294 23.28 -9.26 0.84
CA GLU A 294 22.36 -9.99 1.73
C GLU A 294 21.41 -9.05 2.48
N ALA A 295 21.63 -7.74 2.36
CA ALA A 295 20.78 -6.73 2.96
C ALA A 295 19.41 -6.66 2.25
N PRO A 296 18.31 -6.50 3.02
CA PRO A 296 16.97 -6.40 2.44
C PRO A 296 16.81 -5.12 1.65
N ILE A 297 15.92 -5.17 0.65
CA ILE A 297 15.59 -4.07 -0.24
C ILE A 297 14.12 -3.72 -0.07
N LEU A 298 13.85 -2.45 0.21
CA LEU A 298 12.54 -1.85 0.19
C LEU A 298 12.35 -1.15 -1.16
N LEU A 299 11.31 -1.51 -1.89
CA LEU A 299 10.86 -0.81 -3.10
C LEU A 299 9.54 -0.13 -2.77
N LEU A 300 9.54 1.19 -2.84
CA LEU A 300 8.40 2.04 -2.57
C LEU A 300 7.95 2.72 -3.86
N GLU A 301 6.68 2.57 -4.22
CA GLU A 301 6.06 3.36 -5.29
C GLU A 301 5.51 4.66 -4.71
N LYS A 302 5.61 5.76 -5.46
CA LYS A 302 5.13 7.07 -5.02
C LYS A 302 3.68 7.32 -5.48
N PRO A 303 2.86 7.98 -4.65
CA PRO A 303 3.20 8.65 -3.39
C PRO A 303 3.37 7.68 -2.20
N SER A 304 4.33 7.96 -1.32
CA SER A 304 4.57 7.17 -0.11
C SER A 304 5.19 8.03 0.99
N PRO A 305 4.60 8.09 2.20
CA PRO A 305 5.17 8.86 3.32
C PRO A 305 6.59 8.41 3.69
N VAL A 306 6.90 7.13 3.52
CA VAL A 306 8.26 6.60 3.74
C VAL A 306 9.21 7.09 2.65
N ALA A 307 8.77 7.11 1.39
CA ALA A 307 9.57 7.65 0.29
C ALA A 307 9.89 9.15 0.49
N GLU A 308 8.92 9.94 0.97
CA GLU A 308 9.14 11.36 1.30
C GLU A 308 10.18 11.56 2.42
N VAL A 309 10.18 10.69 3.43
CA VAL A 309 11.22 10.72 4.49
C VAL A 309 12.60 10.45 3.89
N LEU A 310 12.71 9.42 3.03
CA LEU A 310 13.97 9.07 2.37
C LEU A 310 14.51 10.20 1.49
N GLU A 311 13.63 10.95 0.82
CA GLU A 311 14.02 12.13 0.05
C GLU A 311 14.51 13.26 0.93
N ARG A 312 13.82 13.56 2.03
CA ARG A 312 14.27 14.57 2.99
C ARG A 312 15.63 14.22 3.59
N GLU A 313 15.87 12.95 3.85
CA GLU A 313 17.16 12.46 4.34
C GLU A 313 18.26 12.63 3.28
N PHE A 314 17.99 12.24 2.03
CA PHE A 314 18.92 12.47 0.92
C PHE A 314 19.27 13.97 0.80
N GLU A 315 18.26 14.85 0.81
CA GLU A 315 18.47 16.29 0.74
C GLU A 315 19.27 16.84 1.93
N THR A 316 19.09 16.27 3.12
CA THR A 316 19.88 16.63 4.30
C THR A 316 21.34 16.27 4.10
N PHE A 317 21.64 15.05 3.66
CA PHE A 317 23.01 14.67 3.31
C PHE A 317 23.57 15.55 2.18
N TRP A 318 22.78 15.85 1.16
CA TRP A 318 23.21 16.65 0.01
C TRP A 318 23.63 18.07 0.39
N ARG A 319 22.90 18.70 1.32
CA ARG A 319 23.22 20.05 1.83
C ARG A 319 24.44 20.07 2.74
N CYS A 320 24.66 19.01 3.51
CA CYS A 320 25.75 18.89 4.47
C CYS A 320 27.05 18.32 3.89
N SER A 321 27.02 17.83 2.64
CA SER A 321 28.16 17.23 1.93
C SER A 321 28.90 18.21 1.03
#